data_AF-G4CTX2-F1
#
_entry.id   AF-G4CTX2-F1
#
_cell.length_a   1.000
_cell.length_b   1.000
_cell.length_c   1.000
_cell.angle_alpha   90.00
_cell.angle_beta   90.00
_cell.angle_gamma   90.00
#
_symmetry.space_group_name_H-M   'P 1'
#
loop_
_entity.id
_entity.type
_entity.pdbx_description
1 polymer ?
#
loop_
_entity_poly.entity_id
_entity_poly.type
_entity_poly.pdbx_seq_one_letter_code
_entity_poly.pdbx_strand_id
1 'polypeptide(L)'
;MKRELNGSNVRESFFQAVSNSGWANEGYLVTTAIVGEHTEQELRILSALHGIGVIILNTQEWSDSEIWLPAKRKEQIDWQSVNRIVEQNTDFQTFIEYVAIYFQSGKIVENNWNQ
;
A
#
# COMPACT_ATOMS: atom_id res chain seq x y z
N MET A 1 13.71 5.05 6.17
CA MET A 1 13.84 3.91 7.11
C MET A 1 12.43 3.52 7.55
N LYS A 2 12.00 2.27 7.32
CA LYS A 2 10.71 1.78 7.83
C LYS A 2 10.80 1.64 9.35
N ARG A 3 9.73 2.00 10.05
CA ARG A 3 9.69 2.15 11.52
C ARG A 3 8.72 1.15 12.13
N GLU A 4 8.97 0.81 13.39
CA GLU A 4 8.01 0.12 14.24
C GLU A 4 6.74 0.97 14.46
N LEU A 5 5.62 0.29 14.66
CA LEU A 5 4.37 0.92 15.07
C LEU A 5 4.18 0.78 16.57
N ASN A 6 3.80 1.87 17.21
CA ASN A 6 3.49 1.93 18.63
C ASN A 6 2.32 2.93 18.86
N GLY A 7 1.90 3.07 20.12
CA GLY A 7 0.74 3.91 20.47
C GLY A 7 0.83 5.37 20.01
N SER A 8 2.04 5.91 19.82
CA SER A 8 2.24 7.31 19.42
C SER A 8 2.07 7.56 17.92
N ASN A 9 2.31 6.56 17.06
CA ASN A 9 2.37 6.75 15.61
C ASN A 9 1.38 5.89 14.82
N VAL A 10 0.67 4.95 15.46
CA VAL A 10 -0.19 3.97 14.79
C VAL A 10 -1.27 4.62 13.94
N ARG A 11 -2.00 5.59 14.50
CA ARG A 11 -3.09 6.27 13.79
C ARG A 11 -2.58 7.09 12.62
N GLU A 12 -1.57 7.94 12.85
CA GLU A 12 -0.99 8.77 11.79
C GLU A 12 -0.49 7.92 10.63
N SER A 13 0.31 6.89 10.94
CA SER A 13 0.89 5.99 9.92
C SER A 13 -0.20 5.24 9.16
N PHE A 14 -1.24 4.79 9.86
CA PHE A 14 -2.37 4.09 9.24
C PHE A 14 -3.17 5.01 8.30
N PHE A 15 -3.50 6.22 8.72
CA PHE A 15 -4.25 7.15 7.86
C PHE A 15 -3.42 7.67 6.68
N GLN A 16 -2.09 7.76 6.82
CA GLN A 16 -1.20 7.98 5.68
C GLN A 16 -1.28 6.83 4.68
N ALA A 17 -1.28 5.57 5.15
CA ALA A 17 -1.47 4.41 4.28
C ALA A 17 -2.83 4.44 3.57
N VAL A 18 -3.92 4.79 4.27
CA VAL A 18 -5.25 4.95 3.68
C VAL A 18 -5.22 5.98 2.54
N SER A 19 -4.65 7.16 2.78
CA SER A 19 -4.59 8.23 1.77
C SER A 19 -3.74 7.84 0.55
N ASN A 20 -2.59 7.19 0.78
CA ASN A 20 -1.63 6.88 -0.28
C ASN A 20 -2.00 5.64 -1.11
N SER A 21 -2.83 4.74 -0.56
CA SER A 21 -3.25 3.50 -1.23
C SER A 21 -4.72 3.51 -1.66
N GLY A 22 -5.36 4.68 -1.71
CA GLY A 22 -6.74 4.85 -2.18
C GLY A 22 -6.99 4.22 -3.55
N TRP A 23 -6.02 4.36 -4.45
CA TRP A 23 -6.04 3.85 -5.83
C TRP A 23 -5.82 2.33 -5.97
N ALA A 24 -5.18 1.68 -4.98
CA ALA A 24 -4.73 0.31 -5.08
C ALA A 24 -5.85 -0.70 -4.84
N ASN A 25 -5.80 -1.84 -5.53
CA ASN A 25 -6.72 -2.96 -5.30
C ASN A 25 -6.58 -3.53 -3.88
N GLU A 26 -5.37 -3.54 -3.33
CA GLU A 26 -5.08 -3.92 -1.94
C GLU A 26 -4.05 -2.94 -1.38
N GLY A 27 -4.41 -2.26 -0.28
CA GLY A 27 -3.52 -1.31 0.40
C GLY A 27 -2.93 -1.93 1.65
N TYR A 28 -1.60 -1.81 1.82
CA TYR A 28 -0.89 -2.32 2.99
C TYR A 28 -0.09 -1.23 3.70
N LEU A 29 -0.21 -1.19 5.03
CA LEU A 29 0.73 -0.52 5.91
C LEU A 29 1.87 -1.49 6.22
N VAL A 30 3.12 -1.11 5.89
CA VAL A 30 4.29 -1.95 6.14
C VAL A 30 5.08 -1.43 7.34
N THR A 31 5.31 -2.29 8.33
CA THR A 31 6.11 -1.99 9.52
C THR A 31 7.15 -3.07 9.77
N THR A 32 8.16 -2.78 10.58
CA THR A 32 9.17 -3.78 10.99
C THR A 32 8.79 -4.51 12.28
N ALA A 33 7.91 -3.92 13.10
CA ALA A 33 7.42 -4.50 14.35
C ALA A 33 6.19 -3.74 14.84
N ILE A 34 5.34 -4.41 15.62
CA ILE A 34 4.21 -3.80 16.33
C ILE A 34 4.50 -3.90 17.82
N VAL A 35 4.47 -2.78 18.53
CA VAL A 35 4.86 -2.69 19.94
C VAL A 35 3.64 -2.36 20.80
N GLY A 36 3.22 -3.35 21.61
CA GLY A 36 2.19 -3.22 22.63
C GLY A 36 0.79 -3.66 22.18
N GLU A 37 0.08 -4.33 23.08
CA GLU A 37 -1.26 -4.91 22.84
C GLU A 37 -2.28 -3.86 22.39
N HIS A 38 -2.23 -2.65 22.96
CA HIS A 38 -3.11 -1.56 22.56
C HIS A 38 -2.92 -1.16 21.09
N THR A 39 -1.68 -1.16 20.60
CA THR A 39 -1.37 -0.85 19.19
C THR A 39 -1.89 -1.94 18.26
N GLU A 40 -1.75 -3.21 18.66
CA GLU A 40 -2.33 -4.33 17.90
C GLU A 40 -3.86 -4.23 17.81
N GLN A 41 -4.53 -3.95 18.93
CA GLN A 41 -5.97 -3.82 18.97
C GLN A 41 -6.47 -2.65 18.10
N GLU A 42 -5.79 -1.50 18.19
CA GLU A 42 -6.10 -0.33 17.35
C GLU A 42 -5.91 -0.64 15.86
N LEU A 43 -4.83 -1.33 15.47
CA LEU A 43 -4.62 -1.75 14.07
C LEU A 43 -5.72 -2.68 13.56
N ARG A 44 -6.19 -3.62 14.38
CA ARG A 44 -7.30 -4.52 14.00
C ARG A 44 -8.59 -3.74 13.75
N ILE A 45 -8.90 -2.77 14.62
CA ILE A 45 -10.09 -1.90 14.46
C ILE A 45 -9.97 -1.07 13.19
N LEU A 46 -8.85 -0.38 13.00
CA LEU A 46 -8.60 0.47 11.83
C LEU A 46 -8.62 -0.34 10.53
N SER A 47 -7.98 -1.51 10.52
CA SER A 47 -7.96 -2.42 9.37
C SER A 47 -9.37 -2.88 9.01
N ALA A 48 -10.19 -3.28 9.99
CA ALA A 48 -11.57 -3.66 9.75
C ALA A 48 -12.43 -2.52 9.17
N LEU A 49 -12.22 -1.29 9.64
CA LEU A 49 -13.00 -0.11 9.21
C LEU A 49 -12.59 0.39 7.82
N HIS A 50 -11.29 0.39 7.51
CA HIS A 50 -10.75 1.06 6.32
C HIS A 50 -10.21 0.10 5.26
N GLY A 51 -10.07 -1.19 5.58
CA GLY A 51 -9.65 -2.22 4.63
C GLY A 51 -8.15 -2.24 4.32
N ILE A 52 -7.33 -1.49 5.05
CA ILE A 52 -5.87 -1.54 4.91
C ILE A 52 -5.31 -2.74 5.65
N GLY A 53 -4.55 -3.57 4.95
CA GLY A 53 -3.82 -4.69 5.53
C GLY A 53 -2.52 -4.24 6.21
N VAL A 54 -1.87 -5.14 6.92
CA VAL A 54 -0.60 -4.87 7.61
C VAL A 54 0.40 -5.97 7.26
N ILE A 55 1.57 -5.54 6.79
CA ILE A 55 2.73 -6.42 6.54
C ILE A 55 3.78 -6.14 7.61
N ILE A 56 4.27 -7.19 8.25
CA ILE A 56 5.46 -7.15 9.10
C ILE A 56 6.64 -7.54 8.23
N LEU A 57 7.46 -6.55 7.89
CA LEU A 57 8.66 -6.71 7.10
C LEU A 57 9.78 -7.27 7.97
N ASN A 58 10.29 -8.44 7.58
CA ASN A 58 11.56 -8.92 8.09
C ASN A 58 12.69 -8.20 7.34
N THR A 59 13.52 -7.45 8.07
CA THR A 59 14.59 -6.63 7.47
C THR A 59 15.86 -7.42 7.14
N GLN A 60 16.00 -8.64 7.68
CA GLN A 60 17.14 -9.53 7.44
C GLN A 60 16.88 -10.47 6.26
N GLU A 61 15.70 -11.07 6.22
CA GLU A 61 15.29 -12.00 5.17
C GLU A 61 13.92 -11.59 4.65
N TRP A 62 13.87 -10.90 3.50
CA TRP A 62 12.62 -10.30 3.00
C TRP A 62 11.57 -11.35 2.66
N SER A 63 12.00 -12.56 2.29
CA SER A 63 11.11 -13.68 2.00
C SER A 63 10.35 -14.19 3.23
N ASP A 64 10.87 -13.91 4.43
CA ASP A 64 10.24 -14.26 5.72
C ASP A 64 9.31 -13.14 6.25
N SER A 65 8.95 -12.17 5.41
CA SER A 65 7.97 -11.14 5.78
C SER A 65 6.56 -11.71 5.82
N GLU A 66 5.74 -11.25 6.76
CA GLU A 66 4.41 -11.81 7.02
C GLU A 66 3.30 -10.80 6.72
N ILE A 67 2.22 -11.27 6.09
CA ILE A 67 0.94 -10.56 6.08
C ILE A 67 0.24 -10.83 7.42
N TRP A 68 0.38 -9.90 8.35
CA TRP A 68 -0.21 -10.02 9.69
C TRP A 68 -1.72 -9.74 9.69
N LEU A 69 -2.16 -8.76 8.90
CA LEU A 69 -3.58 -8.52 8.62
C LEU A 69 -3.80 -8.46 7.11
N PRO A 70 -4.72 -9.25 6.54
CA PRO A 70 -5.00 -9.18 5.12
C PRO A 70 -5.69 -7.86 4.77
N ALA A 71 -5.35 -7.27 3.63
CA ALA A 71 -6.06 -6.11 3.11
C ALA A 71 -7.43 -6.53 2.55
N LYS A 72 -8.39 -5.61 2.60
CA LYS A 72 -9.66 -5.79 1.89
C LYS A 72 -9.45 -5.45 0.42
N ARG A 73 -9.67 -6.42 -0.46
CA ARG A 73 -9.62 -6.21 -1.91
C ARG A 73 -10.72 -5.24 -2.37
N LYS A 74 -10.34 -4.25 -3.17
CA LYS A 74 -11.24 -3.35 -3.89
C LYS A 74 -11.41 -3.86 -5.32
N GLU A 75 -12.64 -4.16 -5.69
CA GLU A 75 -13.00 -4.57 -7.05
C GLU A 75 -13.13 -3.37 -8.00
N GLN A 76 -13.58 -2.24 -7.47
CA GLN A 76 -13.72 -1.00 -8.23
C GLN A 76 -12.53 -0.08 -7.94
N ILE A 77 -11.97 0.45 -9.02
CA ILE A 77 -10.91 1.46 -8.95
C ILE A 77 -11.54 2.81 -8.60
N ASP A 78 -11.00 3.48 -7.60
CA ASP A 78 -11.33 4.87 -7.32
C ASP A 78 -10.59 5.78 -8.31
N TRP A 79 -11.24 6.03 -9.44
CA TRP A 79 -10.69 6.88 -10.51
C TRP A 79 -10.46 8.33 -10.07
N GLN A 80 -11.17 8.84 -9.05
CA GLN A 80 -10.92 10.19 -8.55
C GLN A 80 -9.57 10.25 -7.85
N SER A 81 -9.26 9.26 -7.00
CA SER A 81 -7.93 9.12 -6.39
C SER A 81 -6.84 8.91 -7.43
N VAL A 82 -7.06 8.04 -8.42
CA VAL A 82 -6.09 7.81 -9.52
C VAL A 82 -5.78 9.11 -10.25
N ASN A 83 -6.79 9.82 -10.73
CA ASN A 83 -6.61 11.06 -11.50
C ASN A 83 -5.84 12.11 -10.69
N ARG A 84 -6.16 12.25 -9.40
CA ARG A 84 -5.44 13.16 -8.50
C ARG A 84 -3.96 12.80 -8.38
N ILE A 85 -3.61 11.52 -8.27
CA ILE A 85 -2.20 11.10 -8.14
C ILE A 85 -1.45 11.31 -9.47
N VAL A 86 -2.11 11.07 -10.60
CA VAL A 86 -1.55 11.34 -11.94
C VAL A 86 -1.12 12.81 -12.07
N GLU A 87 -1.93 13.74 -11.58
CA GLU A 87 -1.58 15.18 -11.60
C GLU A 87 -0.41 15.55 -10.66
N GLN A 88 -0.12 14.72 -9.65
CA GLN A 88 0.84 15.04 -8.58
C GLN A 88 2.16 14.28 -8.69
N ASN A 89 2.20 13.16 -9.42
CA ASN A 89 3.34 12.27 -9.47
C ASN A 89 3.58 11.79 -10.93
N THR A 90 4.68 12.26 -11.52
CA THR A 90 5.06 11.95 -12.90
C THR A 90 5.37 10.47 -13.12
N ASP A 91 5.91 9.79 -12.11
CA ASP A 91 6.19 8.35 -12.19
C ASP A 91 4.88 7.56 -12.23
N PHE A 92 3.90 7.97 -11.43
CA PHE A 92 2.57 7.36 -11.44
C PHE A 92 1.80 7.66 -12.74
N GLN A 93 1.91 8.88 -13.27
CA GLN A 93 1.38 9.17 -14.61
C GLN A 93 1.98 8.23 -15.66
N THR A 94 3.31 8.10 -15.66
CA THR A 94 4.03 7.22 -16.58
C THR A 94 3.58 5.76 -16.44
N PHE A 95 3.38 5.30 -15.20
CA PHE A 95 2.82 3.98 -14.92
C PHE A 95 1.43 3.80 -15.55
N ILE A 96 0.50 4.76 -15.37
CA ILE A 96 -0.85 4.69 -15.95
C ILE A 96 -0.80 4.69 -17.48
N GLU A 97 0.09 5.47 -18.09
CA GLU A 97 0.30 5.45 -19.55
C GLU A 97 0.76 4.08 -20.04
N TYR A 98 1.67 3.41 -19.33
CA TYR A 98 2.10 2.06 -19.69
C TYR A 98 0.97 1.02 -19.54
N VAL A 99 0.17 1.12 -18.48
CA VAL A 99 -1.01 0.27 -18.32
C VAL A 99 -1.97 0.46 -19.50
N ALA A 100 -2.19 1.71 -19.93
CA ALA A 100 -3.04 2.00 -21.08
C ALA A 100 -2.48 1.45 -22.40
N ILE A 101 -1.18 1.63 -22.66
CA ILE A 101 -0.50 1.08 -23.86
C ILE A 101 -0.62 -0.44 -23.89
N TYR A 102 -0.34 -1.09 -22.76
CA TYR A 102 -0.46 -2.54 -22.65
C TYR A 102 -1.89 -3.01 -22.93
N PHE A 103 -2.90 -2.35 -22.33
CA PHE A 103 -4.30 -2.73 -22.54
C PHE A 103 -4.77 -2.54 -23.99
N GLN A 104 -4.30 -1.50 -24.67
CA GLN A 104 -4.69 -1.20 -26.06
C GLN A 104 -3.95 -2.06 -27.09
N SER A 105 -2.68 -2.39 -26.84
CA SER A 105 -1.79 -2.93 -27.88
C SER A 105 -1.17 -4.29 -27.54
N GLY A 106 -1.28 -4.74 -26.28
CA GLY A 106 -0.57 -5.92 -25.76
C GLY A 106 0.94 -5.74 -25.63
N LYS A 107 1.50 -4.56 -25.93
CA LYS A 107 2.93 -4.30 -25.88
C LYS A 107 3.42 -4.12 -24.45
N ILE A 108 4.53 -4.78 -24.13
CA ILE A 108 5.26 -4.61 -22.87
C ILE A 108 6.47 -3.71 -23.15
N VAL A 109 6.67 -2.68 -22.34
CA VAL A 109 7.85 -1.81 -22.41
C VAL A 109 8.93 -2.40 -21.51
N GLU A 110 9.84 -3.19 -22.09
CA GLU A 110 10.83 -4.00 -21.35
C GLU A 110 11.85 -3.16 -20.55
N ASN A 111 12.18 -1.94 -21.00
CA ASN A 111 13.25 -1.11 -20.42
C ASN A 111 13.05 -0.74 -18.93
N ASN A 112 11.88 -0.97 -18.34
CA ASN A 112 11.54 -0.61 -16.97
C ASN A 112 11.27 -1.82 -16.05
N TRP A 113 11.48 -3.05 -16.53
CA TRP A 113 11.32 -4.27 -15.73
C TRP A 113 12.66 -4.69 -15.11
N ASN A 114 12.74 -4.68 -13.77
CA ASN A 114 13.85 -5.18 -12.95
C ASN A 114 15.26 -4.72 -13.39
N GLN A 115 15.60 -3.45 -13.10
CA GLN A 115 16.99 -3.05 -12.91
C GLN A 115 17.40 -3.18 -11.45
#